data_AF-A0A960K9D8-F1
#
_entry.id   AF-A0A960K9D8-F1
#
_cell.length_a   1.000
_cell.length_b   1.000
_cell.length_c   1.000
_cell.angle_alpha   90.00
_cell.angle_beta   90.00
_cell.angle_gamma   90.00
#
_symmetry.space_group_name_H-M   'P 1'
#
loop_
_entity.id
_entity.type
_entity.pdbx_description
1 polymer ?
#
loop_
_entity_poly.entity_id
_entity_poly.type
_entity_poly.pdbx_seq_one_letter_code
_entity_poly.pdbx_strand_id
1 'polypeptide(L)' 'MTIGIGGWGSRRKPMSIIRAILRSDLTDLHLVTYGGPEVGMLCAAGKVAKLTFAFVSP' A
#
# COMPACT_ATOMS: atom_id res chain seq x y z
N MET A 1 6.90 10.22 1.44
CA MET A 1 5.76 10.55 2.35
C MET A 1 5.35 9.33 3.17
N THR A 2 4.95 9.46 4.45
CA THR A 2 4.44 8.31 5.25
C THR A 2 2.91 8.23 5.20
N ILE A 3 2.37 7.07 4.82
CA ILE A 3 0.92 6.82 4.65
C ILE A 3 0.51 5.55 5.40
N GLY A 4 -0.47 5.70 6.31
CA GLY A 4 -1.13 4.58 6.95
C GLY A 4 -2.31 4.07 6.11
N ILE A 5 -2.37 2.76 5.87
CA ILE A 5 -3.47 2.12 5.14
C ILE A 5 -4.21 1.16 6.05
N GLY A 6 -5.49 1.47 6.30
CA GLY A 6 -6.39 0.62 7.09
C GLY A 6 -6.76 -0.70 6.41
N GLY A 7 -7.62 -1.48 7.06
CA GLY A 7 -7.97 -2.84 6.64
C GLY A 7 -6.98 -3.90 7.13
N TRP A 8 -7.21 -5.15 6.74
CA TRP A 8 -6.42 -6.30 7.21
C TRP A 8 -6.27 -7.34 6.09
N GLY A 9 -5.06 -7.59 5.60
CA GLY A 9 -4.88 -8.47 4.44
C GLY A 9 -5.75 -8.00 3.27
N SER A 10 -6.52 -8.90 2.66
CA SER A 10 -7.49 -8.55 1.60
C SER A 10 -8.82 -7.95 2.12
N ARG A 11 -8.98 -7.72 3.43
CA ARG A 11 -10.26 -7.29 4.02
C ARG A 11 -10.36 -5.77 4.12
N ARG A 12 -11.38 -5.22 3.44
CA ARG A 12 -11.77 -3.79 3.49
C ARG A 12 -10.62 -2.81 3.21
N LYS A 13 -9.71 -3.17 2.29
CA LYS A 13 -8.68 -2.24 1.82
C LYS A 13 -9.30 -1.10 1.01
N PRO A 14 -8.84 0.15 1.18
CA PRO A 14 -9.36 1.32 0.45
C PRO A 14 -8.86 1.35 -1.00
N MET A 15 -9.21 0.32 -1.78
CA MET A 15 -8.65 0.06 -3.12
C MET A 15 -8.93 1.18 -4.14
N SER A 16 -9.94 2.02 -3.92
CA SER A 16 -10.18 3.21 -4.75
C SER A 16 -9.00 4.20 -4.66
N ILE A 17 -8.52 4.48 -3.44
CA ILE A 17 -7.36 5.34 -3.19
C ILE A 17 -6.08 4.68 -3.69
N ILE A 18 -5.90 3.37 -3.48
CA ILE A 18 -4.71 2.65 -3.98
C ILE A 18 -4.58 2.82 -5.49
N ARG A 19 -5.69 2.62 -6.23
CA ARG A 19 -5.71 2.80 -7.68
C ARG A 19 -5.48 4.25 -8.11
N ALA A 20 -5.90 5.23 -7.30
CA ALA A 20 -5.59 6.63 -7.55
C ALA A 20 -4.09 6.92 -7.39
N ILE A 21 -3.45 6.39 -6.34
CA ILE A 21 -1.99 6.50 -6.13
C ILE A 21 -1.21 5.83 -7.26
N LEU A 22 -1.68 4.67 -7.76
CA LEU A 22 -1.03 4.00 -8.89
C LEU A 22 -1.04 4.83 -10.18
N ARG A 23 -2.05 5.69 -10.37
CA ARG A 23 -2.16 6.57 -11.54
C ARG A 23 -1.45 7.92 -11.34
N SER A 24 -1.00 8.24 -10.13
CA SER A 24 -0.29 9.49 -9.88
C SER A 24 1.22 9.34 -10.06
N ASP A 25 1.91 10.46 -10.00
CA ASP A 25 3.37 10.59 -10.00
C ASP A 25 4.00 10.38 -8.61
N LEU A 26 3.18 10.18 -7.56
CA LEU A 26 3.67 9.93 -6.20
C LEU A 26 4.65 8.76 -6.19
N THR A 27 5.75 8.92 -5.45
CA THR A 27 6.77 7.89 -5.23
C THR A 27 7.38 8.11 -3.85
N ASP A 28 8.42 7.34 -3.50
CA ASP A 28 9.12 7.44 -2.21
C ASP A 28 8.14 7.36 -1.02
N LEU A 29 7.21 6.40 -1.10
CA LEU A 29 6.20 6.20 -0.08
C LEU A 29 6.73 5.28 1.02
N HIS A 30 6.54 5.72 2.26
CA HIS A 30 6.65 4.88 3.44
C HIS A 30 5.25 4.39 3.82
N LEU A 31 4.98 3.11 3.60
CA LEU A 31 3.69 2.50 3.89
C LEU A 31 3.67 1.89 5.28
N VAL A 32 2.57 2.11 6.01
CA VAL A 32 2.27 1.46 7.29
C VAL A 32 0.95 0.72 7.18
N THR A 33 0.95 -0.61 7.28
CA THR A 33 -0.27 -1.41 7.00
C THR A 33 -0.20 -2.83 7.57
N TYR A 34 -1.37 -3.40 7.84
CA TYR A 34 -1.57 -4.86 7.90
C TYR A 34 -1.80 -5.38 6.48
N GLY A 35 -0.71 -5.72 5.78
CA GLY A 35 -0.64 -5.72 4.32
C GLY A 35 -1.47 -6.80 3.62
N GLY A 36 -2.02 -6.45 2.46
CA GLY A 36 -2.62 -7.37 1.50
C GLY A 36 -2.36 -6.94 0.05
N PRO A 37 -3.37 -6.92 -0.84
CA PRO A 37 -3.17 -6.68 -2.26
C PRO A 37 -2.56 -5.29 -2.57
N GLU A 38 -2.81 -4.28 -1.73
CA GLU A 38 -2.27 -2.94 -1.93
C GLU A 38 -0.75 -2.89 -1.85
N VAL A 39 -0.14 -3.71 -0.97
CA VAL A 39 1.31 -3.75 -0.82
C VAL A 39 1.92 -4.29 -2.10
N GLY A 40 1.42 -5.42 -2.60
CA GLY A 40 1.88 -6.01 -3.85
C GLY A 40 1.75 -5.04 -5.02
N MET A 41 0.60 -4.40 -5.18
CA MET A 41 0.36 -3.45 -6.27
C MET A 41 1.29 -2.22 -6.20
N LEU A 42 1.43 -1.60 -5.04
CA LEU A 42 2.25 -0.39 -4.88
C LEU A 42 3.74 -0.69 -4.96
N CYS A 43 4.21 -1.82 -4.41
CA CYS A 43 5.59 -2.27 -4.55
C CYS A 43 5.92 -2.61 -6.02
N ALA A 44 5.03 -3.32 -6.72
CA ALA A 44 5.23 -3.65 -8.13
C ALA A 44 5.29 -2.40 -9.02
N ALA A 45 4.57 -1.34 -8.66
CA ALA A 45 4.63 -0.05 -9.35
C ALA A 45 5.82 0.84 -8.93
N GLY A 46 6.73 0.34 -8.07
CA GLY A 46 7.91 1.09 -7.61
C GLY A 46 7.57 2.31 -6.73
N LYS A 47 6.38 2.34 -6.13
CA LYS A 47 5.89 3.49 -5.36
C LYS A 47 6.43 3.52 -3.92
N VAL A 48 6.91 2.38 -3.42
CA VAL A 48 7.21 2.16 -2.00
C VAL A 48 8.72 2.17 -1.78
N ALA A 49 9.20 3.12 -0.97
CA ALA A 49 10.60 3.17 -0.53
C ALA A 49 10.80 2.48 0.83
N LYS A 50 9.77 2.46 1.68
CA LYS A 50 9.81 1.80 2.99
C LYS A 50 8.46 1.17 3.31
N LEU A 51 8.48 0.01 3.95
CA LEU A 51 7.28 -0.69 4.37
C LEU A 51 7.42 -1.10 5.85
N THR A 52 6.53 -0.60 6.68
CA THR A 52 6.36 -1.02 8.08
C THR A 52 5.06 -1.83 8.18
N PHE A 53 5.16 -3.09 8.57
CA PHE A 53 4.03 -4.01 8.56
C PHE A 53 4.21 -5.10 9.61
N ALA A 54 3.11 -5.61 10.16
CA ALA A 54 3.17 -6.78 11.04
C ALA A 54 3.11 -8.11 10.24
N PHE A 55 2.36 -8.11 9.13
CA PHE A 55 2.32 -9.22 8.18
C PHE A 55 1.87 -8.68 6.80
N VAL A 56 2.12 -9.48 5.77
CA VAL A 56 1.48 -9.36 4.46
C VAL A 56 0.89 -10.72 4.13
N SER A 57 -0.39 -10.76 3.77
CA SER A 57 -1.11 -12.02 3.52
C SER A 57 -1.95 -11.91 2.24
N PRO A 58 -2.13 -13.00 1.48
CA PRO A 58 -3.02 -13.06 0.32
C PRO A 58 -4.45 -12.60 0.62
#